data_AF-A0A2U0A5B5-F1
#
_entry.id   AF-A0A2U0A5B5-F1
#
_cell.length_a   1.000
_cell.length_b   1.000
_cell.length_c   1.000
_cell.angle_alpha   90.00
_cell.angle_beta   90.00
_cell.angle_gamma   90.00
#
_symmetry.space_group_name_H-M   'P 1'
#
loop_
_entity.id
_entity.type
_entity.pdbx_description
1 polymer ?
#
loop_
_entity_poly.entity_id
_entity_poly.type
_entity_poly.pdbx_seq_one_letter_code
_entity_poly.pdbx_strand_id
1 'polypeptide(L)'
;MSTRETPDALLLLATGCAHCPVVLQGLSDLLKRGKIGRLEAINIVEHPEIAQRLGTRTVPWTRIGRFELEGLLSPGELQHWADLAGQEKGTADYFSHLLETQRPHRVIAWSQHNPETIHDLLGLLENPETPIAVRVGIGVVAEELQGTPLWQSALEDLLRLTKSSDPALRADAAHYLGLTHSSAAAEALRGMIDDTHPDVREIASESLGLLHGEES
;
A
#
# COMPACT_ATOMS: atom_id res chain seq x y z
N MET A 1 28.15 4.50 -2.61
CA MET A 1 27.69 3.54 -3.63
C MET A 1 26.73 2.59 -2.93
N SER A 2 25.41 2.78 -3.08
CA SER A 2 24.46 1.78 -2.56
C SER A 2 24.69 0.48 -3.32
N THR A 3 25.12 -0.55 -2.61
CA THR A 3 25.20 -1.91 -3.12
C THR A 3 23.78 -2.35 -3.45
N ARG A 4 23.48 -2.39 -4.76
CA ARG A 4 22.23 -2.95 -5.26
C ARG A 4 22.25 -4.44 -4.95
N GLU A 5 21.47 -4.85 -3.95
CA GLU A 5 21.39 -6.25 -3.55
C GLU A 5 20.49 -6.98 -4.55
N THR A 6 20.97 -8.10 -5.08
CA THR A 6 20.18 -8.89 -6.03
C THR A 6 19.13 -9.67 -5.23
N PRO A 7 17.82 -9.43 -5.41
CA PRO A 7 16.80 -10.05 -4.58
C PRO A 7 16.62 -11.53 -4.92
N ASP A 8 16.15 -12.30 -3.95
CA ASP A 8 15.71 -13.68 -4.17
C ASP A 8 14.22 -13.73 -4.55
N ALA A 9 13.80 -14.79 -5.24
CA ALA A 9 12.41 -15.03 -5.59
C ALA A 9 11.89 -16.39 -5.10
N LEU A 10 10.62 -16.41 -4.70
CA LEU A 10 9.86 -17.60 -4.35
C LEU A 10 8.58 -17.63 -5.19
N LEU A 11 8.31 -18.74 -5.87
CA LEU A 11 7.07 -19.00 -6.59
C LEU A 11 6.32 -20.18 -5.96
N LEU A 12 5.09 -19.95 -5.54
CA LEU A 12 4.13 -21.00 -5.26
C LEU A 12 3.28 -21.25 -6.51
N LEU A 13 3.20 -22.51 -6.91
CA LEU A 13 2.45 -22.96 -8.08
C LEU A 13 1.62 -24.22 -7.75
N ALA A 14 0.67 -24.55 -8.62
CA ALA A 14 -0.08 -25.81 -8.54
C ALA A 14 -0.14 -26.50 -9.90
N THR A 15 -0.26 -27.82 -9.90
CA THR A 15 -0.55 -28.60 -11.11
C THR A 15 -1.87 -28.15 -11.74
N GLY A 16 -1.87 -27.88 -13.05
CA GLY A 16 -3.06 -27.43 -13.79
C GLY A 16 -3.32 -25.92 -13.73
N CYS A 17 -2.50 -25.14 -13.02
CA CYS A 17 -2.56 -23.68 -13.03
C CYS A 17 -2.16 -23.12 -14.41
N ALA A 18 -3.08 -22.43 -15.10
CA ALA A 18 -2.85 -21.90 -16.44
C ALA A 18 -1.80 -20.78 -16.51
N HIS A 19 -1.65 -20.00 -15.42
CA HIS A 19 -0.75 -18.84 -15.39
C HIS A 19 0.65 -19.17 -14.84
N CYS A 20 0.79 -20.26 -14.08
CA CYS A 20 2.03 -20.62 -13.41
C CYS A 20 3.22 -20.86 -14.38
N PRO A 21 3.04 -21.48 -15.57
CA PRO A 21 4.15 -21.66 -16.53
C PRO A 21 4.75 -20.33 -17.01
N VAL A 22 3.91 -19.32 -17.26
CA VAL A 22 4.37 -18.00 -17.74
C VAL A 22 5.22 -17.32 -16.67
N VAL A 23 4.74 -17.33 -15.43
CA VAL A 23 5.45 -16.70 -14.30
C VAL A 23 6.77 -17.43 -14.00
N LEU A 24 6.76 -18.76 -13.96
CA LEU A 24 7.97 -19.56 -13.73
C LEU A 24 9.02 -19.31 -14.82
N GLN A 25 8.60 -19.22 -16.08
CA GLN A 25 9.50 -18.93 -17.19
C GLN A 25 10.11 -17.52 -17.05
N GLY A 26 9.30 -16.51 -16.75
CA GLY A 26 9.77 -15.13 -16.55
C GLY A 26 10.78 -15.02 -15.40
N LEU A 27 10.52 -15.66 -14.26
CA LEU A 27 11.44 -15.71 -13.12
C LEU A 27 12.74 -16.45 -13.46
N SER A 28 12.64 -17.56 -14.19
CA SER A 28 13.82 -18.32 -14.65
C SER A 28 14.70 -17.48 -15.56
N ASP A 29 14.12 -16.63 -16.40
CA ASP A 29 14.88 -15.74 -17.27
C ASP A 29 15.50 -14.57 -16.49
N LEU A 30 14.85 -14.07 -15.45
CA LEU A 30 15.47 -13.11 -14.51
C LEU A 30 16.68 -13.72 -13.79
N LEU A 31 16.59 -14.97 -13.37
CA LEU A 31 17.69 -15.69 -12.72
C LEU A 31 18.89 -15.81 -13.66
N LYS A 32 18.67 -16.24 -14.91
CA LYS A 32 19.73 -16.35 -15.93
C LYS A 32 20.41 -15.01 -16.24
N ARG A 33 19.67 -13.91 -16.15
CA ARG A 33 20.19 -12.54 -16.34
C ARG A 33 20.85 -11.95 -15.09
N GLY A 34 20.87 -12.68 -13.97
CA GLY A 34 21.41 -12.19 -12.70
C GLY A 34 20.58 -11.06 -12.07
N LYS A 35 19.31 -10.94 -12.44
CA LYS A 35 18.38 -9.94 -11.88
C LYS A 35 17.74 -10.40 -10.57
N ILE A 36 17.70 -11.71 -10.35
CA ILE A 36 17.43 -12.34 -9.06
C ILE A 36 18.58 -13.30 -8.72
N GLY A 37 18.85 -13.47 -7.42
CA GLY A 37 19.99 -14.27 -6.93
C GLY A 37 19.66 -15.76 -6.76
N ARG A 38 18.45 -16.04 -6.29
CA ARG A 38 17.90 -17.40 -6.11
C ARG A 38 16.45 -17.45 -6.57
N LEU A 39 16.05 -18.58 -7.14
CA LEU A 39 14.65 -18.90 -7.43
C LEU A 39 14.29 -20.22 -6.74
N GLU A 40 13.29 -20.17 -5.87
CA GLU A 40 12.65 -21.35 -5.29
C GLU A 40 11.25 -21.48 -5.90
N ALA A 41 10.90 -22.67 -6.39
CA ALA A 41 9.58 -22.96 -6.95
C ALA A 41 8.97 -24.15 -6.22
N ILE A 42 7.78 -23.96 -5.65
CA ILE A 42 7.14 -24.91 -4.74
C ILE A 42 5.77 -25.26 -5.28
N ASN A 43 5.53 -26.54 -5.52
CA ASN A 43 4.21 -27.04 -5.84
C ASN A 43 3.38 -27.22 -4.55
N ILE A 44 2.37 -26.37 -4.36
CA ILE A 44 1.56 -26.38 -3.14
C ILE A 44 0.58 -27.57 -3.06
N VAL A 45 0.40 -28.32 -4.15
CA VAL A 45 -0.36 -29.58 -4.13
C VAL A 45 0.42 -30.66 -3.36
N GLU A 46 1.74 -30.67 -3.51
CA GLU A 46 2.64 -31.60 -2.82
C GLU A 46 3.10 -31.05 -1.45
N HIS A 47 3.19 -29.72 -1.33
CA HIS A 47 3.63 -29.02 -0.12
C HIS A 47 2.60 -27.98 0.39
N PRO A 48 1.38 -28.41 0.78
CA PRO A 48 0.30 -27.50 1.17
C PRO A 48 0.61 -26.70 2.45
N GLU A 49 1.47 -27.21 3.32
CA GLU A 49 1.91 -26.56 4.55
C GLU A 49 2.61 -25.22 4.30
N ILE A 50 3.23 -25.06 3.13
CA ILE A 50 3.97 -23.84 2.77
C ILE A 50 3.00 -22.71 2.44
N ALA A 51 1.95 -23.00 1.68
CA ALA A 51 0.89 -22.03 1.37
C ALA A 51 0.16 -21.59 2.65
N GLN A 52 -0.13 -22.53 3.56
CA GLN A 52 -0.74 -22.25 4.86
C GLN A 52 0.11 -21.33 5.72
N ARG A 53 1.42 -21.60 5.82
CA ARG A 53 2.36 -20.77 6.59
C ARG A 53 2.48 -19.35 6.03
N LEU A 54 2.39 -19.20 4.72
CA LEU A 54 2.42 -17.89 4.04
C LEU A 54 1.04 -17.23 3.94
N GLY A 55 -0.01 -17.85 4.48
CA GLY A 55 -1.36 -17.30 4.50
C GLY A 55 -2.01 -17.12 3.12
N THR A 56 -1.50 -17.78 2.08
CA THR A 56 -2.03 -17.67 0.70
C THR A 56 -2.81 -18.92 0.31
N ARG A 57 -3.83 -18.70 -0.51
CA ARG A 57 -4.69 -19.75 -1.11
C ARG A 57 -4.74 -19.65 -2.63
N THR A 58 -4.03 -18.71 -3.21
CA THR A 58 -4.04 -18.40 -4.64
C THR A 58 -2.71 -18.81 -5.27
N VAL A 59 -2.77 -19.23 -6.53
CA VAL A 59 -1.59 -19.48 -7.36
C VAL A 59 -1.82 -18.91 -8.76
N PRO A 60 -0.76 -18.45 -9.46
CA PRO A 60 0.61 -18.33 -8.96
C PRO A 60 0.73 -17.22 -7.92
N TRP A 61 1.44 -17.52 -6.83
CA TRP A 61 1.82 -16.52 -5.82
C TRP A 61 3.33 -16.38 -5.87
N THR A 62 3.82 -15.15 -5.99
CA THR A 62 5.22 -14.84 -6.24
C THR A 62 5.70 -13.85 -5.21
N ARG A 63 6.86 -14.11 -4.61
CA ARG A 63 7.57 -13.13 -3.79
C ARG A 63 8.89 -12.80 -4.43
N ILE A 64 9.20 -11.52 -4.60
CA ILE A 64 10.49 -11.03 -5.11
C ILE A 64 11.05 -10.06 -4.06
N GLY A 65 12.13 -10.47 -3.39
CA GLY A 65 12.61 -9.79 -2.19
C GLY A 65 11.50 -9.69 -1.14
N ARG A 66 11.09 -8.46 -0.84
CA ARG A 66 10.03 -8.15 0.13
C ARG A 66 8.62 -8.10 -0.47
N PHE A 67 8.47 -8.01 -1.79
CA PHE A 67 7.17 -7.80 -2.42
C PHE A 67 6.45 -9.12 -2.70
N GLU A 68 5.20 -9.23 -2.23
CA GLU A 68 4.31 -10.36 -2.50
C GLU A 68 3.30 -10.00 -3.59
N LEU A 69 3.21 -10.83 -4.62
CA LEU A 69 2.45 -10.60 -5.84
C LEU A 69 1.62 -11.85 -6.13
N GLU A 70 0.37 -11.69 -6.57
CA GLU A 70 -0.48 -12.83 -6.90
C GLU A 70 -1.11 -12.68 -8.29
N GLY A 71 -1.22 -13.80 -9.00
CA GLY A 71 -1.80 -13.87 -10.34
C GLY A 71 -0.76 -13.83 -11.45
N LEU A 72 -1.24 -13.71 -12.69
CA LEU A 72 -0.39 -13.64 -13.87
C LEU A 72 0.45 -12.36 -13.84
N LEU A 73 1.77 -12.52 -13.96
CA LEU A 73 2.73 -11.42 -14.07
C LEU A 73 3.46 -11.53 -15.42
N SER A 74 3.47 -10.43 -16.17
CA SER A 74 4.23 -10.32 -17.41
C SER A 74 5.74 -10.25 -17.15
N PRO A 75 6.58 -10.55 -18.16
CA PRO A 75 8.04 -10.39 -18.02
C PRO A 75 8.47 -8.96 -17.63
N GLY A 76 7.73 -7.95 -18.08
CA GLY A 76 7.99 -6.54 -17.74
C GLY A 76 7.70 -6.25 -16.28
N GLU A 77 6.56 -6.72 -15.75
CA GLU A 77 6.22 -6.58 -14.33
C GLU A 77 7.22 -7.32 -13.44
N LEU A 78 7.58 -8.56 -13.79
CA LEU A 78 8.58 -9.32 -13.03
C LEU A 78 9.93 -8.59 -12.98
N GLN A 79 10.36 -8.00 -14.10
CA GLN A 79 11.59 -7.20 -14.15
C GLN A 79 11.48 -5.94 -13.29
N HIS A 80 10.35 -5.23 -13.38
CA HIS A 80 10.08 -4.04 -12.58
C HIS A 80 10.17 -4.33 -11.08
N TRP A 81 9.50 -5.38 -10.60
CA TRP A 81 9.52 -5.78 -9.19
C TRP A 81 10.90 -6.26 -8.73
N ALA A 82 11.65 -6.97 -9.57
CA ALA A 82 13.03 -7.33 -9.25
C ALA A 82 13.96 -6.11 -9.14
N ASP A 83 13.79 -5.12 -10.02
CA ASP A 83 14.59 -3.91 -9.98
C ASP A 83 14.25 -3.03 -8.77
N LEU A 84 12.98 -2.98 -8.33
CA LEU A 84 12.55 -2.30 -7.10
C LEU A 84 13.00 -3.06 -5.84
N ALA A 85 12.89 -4.39 -5.82
CA ALA A 85 13.25 -5.19 -4.65
C ALA A 85 14.76 -5.11 -4.32
N GLY A 86 15.60 -4.86 -5.32
CA GLY A 86 17.02 -4.58 -5.11
C GLY A 86 17.34 -3.15 -4.67
N GLN A 87 16.31 -2.33 -4.38
CA GLN A 87 16.43 -0.97 -3.89
C GLN A 87 15.81 -0.84 -2.49
N GLU A 88 16.32 0.11 -1.72
CA GLU A 88 15.76 0.47 -0.41
C GLU A 88 14.39 1.16 -0.54
N LYS A 89 14.14 1.80 -1.70
CA LYS A 89 12.87 2.48 -2.04
C LYS A 89 11.93 1.53 -2.79
N GLY A 90 10.63 1.83 -2.80
CA GLY A 90 9.61 1.12 -3.59
C GLY A 90 8.36 0.70 -2.81
N THR A 91 8.25 1.07 -1.53
CA THR A 91 7.03 0.79 -0.74
C THR A 91 5.81 1.52 -1.30
N ALA A 92 5.96 2.79 -1.68
CA ALA A 92 4.89 3.55 -2.31
C ALA A 92 4.40 2.90 -3.62
N ASP A 93 5.31 2.48 -4.52
CA ASP A 93 4.96 1.76 -5.74
C ASP A 93 4.24 0.44 -5.43
N TYR A 94 4.68 -0.28 -4.40
CA TYR A 94 4.05 -1.51 -3.95
C TYR A 94 2.64 -1.27 -3.39
N PHE A 95 2.45 -0.21 -2.61
CA PHE A 95 1.13 0.17 -2.12
C PHE A 95 0.22 0.59 -3.26
N SER A 96 0.71 1.36 -4.24
CA SER A 96 -0.05 1.67 -5.47
C SER A 96 -0.52 0.39 -6.15
N HIS A 97 0.37 -0.57 -6.36
CA HIS A 97 0.02 -1.87 -6.96
C HIS A 97 -1.03 -2.63 -6.14
N LEU A 98 -0.87 -2.71 -4.81
CA LEU A 98 -1.83 -3.40 -3.95
C LEU A 98 -3.22 -2.74 -4.01
N LEU A 99 -3.28 -1.42 -4.03
CA LEU A 99 -4.55 -0.68 -4.06
C LEU A 99 -5.21 -0.75 -5.43
N GLU A 100 -4.45 -0.66 -6.53
CA GLU A 100 -4.97 -0.88 -7.89
C GLU A 100 -5.51 -2.30 -8.09
N THR A 101 -4.92 -3.28 -7.41
CA THR A 101 -5.37 -4.68 -7.43
C THR A 101 -6.38 -5.02 -6.34
N GLN A 102 -7.00 -4.01 -5.72
CA GLN A 102 -8.07 -4.16 -4.71
C GLN A 102 -7.66 -4.95 -3.46
N ARG A 103 -6.44 -4.75 -2.96
CA ARG A 103 -5.88 -5.43 -1.79
C ARG A 103 -5.47 -4.46 -0.66
N PRO A 104 -6.36 -3.58 -0.18
CA PRO A 104 -6.03 -2.65 0.93
C PRO A 104 -5.66 -3.39 2.23
N HIS A 105 -6.23 -4.56 2.47
CA HIS A 105 -5.88 -5.42 3.62
C HIS A 105 -4.39 -5.81 3.66
N ARG A 106 -3.72 -5.91 2.50
CA ARG A 106 -2.28 -6.19 2.44
C ARG A 106 -1.45 -4.96 2.81
N VAL A 107 -1.88 -3.76 2.43
CA VAL A 107 -1.26 -2.50 2.88
C VAL A 107 -1.37 -2.37 4.40
N ILE A 108 -2.56 -2.66 4.96
CA ILE A 108 -2.79 -2.65 6.41
C ILE A 108 -1.86 -3.64 7.11
N ALA A 109 -1.85 -4.91 6.67
CA ALA A 109 -0.99 -5.92 7.27
C ALA A 109 0.50 -5.56 7.17
N TRP A 110 0.92 -4.97 6.06
CA TRP A 110 2.30 -4.50 5.89
C TRP A 110 2.65 -3.40 6.88
N SER A 111 1.82 -2.35 6.96
CA SER A 111 2.05 -1.20 7.83
C SER A 111 1.93 -1.55 9.32
N GLN A 112 1.15 -2.57 9.69
CA GLN A 112 1.12 -3.08 11.07
C GLN A 112 2.46 -3.70 11.48
N HIS A 113 3.20 -4.31 10.55
CA HIS A 113 4.53 -4.87 10.81
C HIS A 113 5.66 -3.84 10.58
N ASN A 114 5.40 -2.79 9.80
CA ASN A 114 6.35 -1.73 9.43
C ASN A 114 5.68 -0.36 9.58
N PRO A 115 5.46 0.15 10.80
CA PRO A 115 4.65 1.36 11.02
C PRO A 115 5.14 2.60 10.28
N GLU A 116 6.44 2.71 10.02
CA GLU A 116 7.05 3.80 9.27
C GLU A 116 6.57 3.90 7.81
N THR A 117 6.01 2.81 7.25
CA THR A 117 5.51 2.82 5.87
C THR A 117 4.20 3.58 5.72
N ILE A 118 3.57 4.02 6.81
CA ILE A 118 2.40 4.89 6.74
C ILE A 118 2.72 6.20 6.01
N HIS A 119 3.96 6.69 6.13
CA HIS A 119 4.45 7.86 5.43
C HIS A 119 4.53 7.64 3.91
N ASP A 120 4.92 6.43 3.47
CA ASP A 120 4.91 6.05 2.04
C ASP A 120 3.49 6.03 1.47
N LEU A 121 2.51 5.58 2.26
CA LEU A 121 1.10 5.57 1.88
C LEU A 121 0.57 7.00 1.70
N LEU A 122 0.84 7.89 2.65
CA LEU A 122 0.40 9.29 2.57
C LEU A 122 1.12 10.07 1.46
N GLY A 123 2.38 9.72 1.17
CA GLY A 123 3.12 10.31 0.04
C GLY A 123 2.45 10.07 -1.31
N LEU A 124 1.65 8.99 -1.46
CA LEU A 124 0.86 8.77 -2.68
C LEU A 124 -0.23 9.83 -2.86
N LEU A 125 -0.79 10.41 -1.80
CA LEU A 125 -1.81 11.45 -1.91
C LEU A 125 -1.26 12.76 -2.50
N GLU A 126 0.01 13.07 -2.22
CA GLU A 126 0.68 14.27 -2.72
C GLU A 126 1.08 14.19 -4.19
N ASN A 127 1.20 12.98 -4.72
CA ASN A 127 1.54 12.78 -6.12
C ASN A 127 0.30 12.97 -7.01
N PRO A 128 0.25 14.01 -7.87
CA PRO A 128 -0.92 14.26 -8.72
C PRO A 128 -1.18 13.14 -9.74
N GLU A 129 -0.15 12.34 -10.07
CA GLU A 129 -0.26 11.21 -10.99
C GLU A 129 -0.80 9.94 -10.33
N THR A 130 -1.02 9.95 -9.00
CA THR A 130 -1.56 8.80 -8.28
C THR A 130 -2.96 8.46 -8.81
N PRO A 131 -3.18 7.23 -9.31
CA PRO A 131 -4.47 6.83 -9.87
C PRO A 131 -5.61 6.99 -8.87
N ILE A 132 -6.81 7.31 -9.38
CA ILE A 132 -8.01 7.48 -8.54
C ILE A 132 -8.31 6.21 -7.72
N ALA A 133 -8.11 5.02 -8.30
CA ALA A 133 -8.29 3.75 -7.60
C ALA A 133 -7.37 3.62 -6.37
N VAL A 134 -6.15 4.15 -6.45
CA VAL A 134 -5.20 4.18 -5.33
C VAL A 134 -5.68 5.14 -4.27
N ARG A 135 -6.11 6.36 -4.65
CA ARG A 135 -6.66 7.35 -3.71
C ARG A 135 -7.86 6.81 -2.93
N VAL A 136 -8.79 6.16 -3.62
CA VAL A 136 -9.92 5.46 -2.99
C VAL A 136 -9.44 4.35 -2.06
N GLY A 137 -8.44 3.57 -2.49
CA GLY A 137 -7.84 2.53 -1.68
C GLY A 137 -7.18 3.05 -0.39
N ILE A 138 -6.58 4.24 -0.42
CA ILE A 138 -6.03 4.92 0.76
C ILE A 138 -7.14 5.24 1.75
N GLY A 139 -8.29 5.72 1.28
CA GLY A 139 -9.47 5.94 2.11
C GLY A 139 -9.93 4.67 2.84
N VAL A 140 -10.01 3.55 2.13
CA VAL A 140 -10.33 2.24 2.75
C VAL A 140 -9.30 1.86 3.82
N VAL A 141 -8.00 2.08 3.56
CA VAL A 141 -6.96 1.80 4.57
C VAL A 141 -7.11 2.72 5.78
N ALA A 142 -7.41 4.00 5.58
CA ALA A 142 -7.64 4.97 6.65
C ALA A 142 -8.82 4.58 7.54
N GLU A 143 -9.95 4.23 6.93
CA GLU A 143 -11.18 3.83 7.64
C GLU A 143 -10.98 2.57 8.49
N GLU A 144 -10.29 1.56 7.95
CA GLU A 144 -9.97 0.32 8.67
C GLU A 144 -8.96 0.54 9.81
N LEU A 145 -8.09 1.56 9.68
CA LEU A 145 -7.10 1.91 10.69
C LEU A 145 -7.56 3.03 11.65
N GLN A 146 -8.79 3.51 11.52
CA GLN A 146 -9.28 4.65 12.29
C GLN A 146 -9.08 4.47 13.81
N GLY A 147 -8.61 5.51 14.49
CA GLY A 147 -8.33 5.50 15.93
C GLY A 147 -7.21 4.56 16.40
N THR A 148 -6.58 3.77 15.52
CA THR A 148 -5.46 2.91 15.90
C THR A 148 -4.18 3.72 16.15
N PRO A 149 -3.23 3.24 16.98
CA PRO A 149 -1.93 3.89 17.16
C PRO A 149 -1.17 4.08 15.84
N LEU A 150 -1.36 3.15 14.88
CA LEU A 150 -0.76 3.25 13.56
C LEU A 150 -1.30 4.48 12.81
N TRP A 151 -2.61 4.65 12.70
CA TRP A 151 -3.18 5.83 12.03
C TRP A 151 -2.92 7.13 12.77
N GLN A 152 -2.94 7.11 14.11
CA GLN A 152 -2.60 8.26 14.93
C GLN A 152 -1.16 8.75 14.71
N SER A 153 -0.23 7.84 14.38
CA SER A 153 1.16 8.21 14.06
C SER A 153 1.28 9.05 12.78
N ALA A 154 0.26 9.02 11.93
CA ALA A 154 0.20 9.78 10.68
C ALA A 154 -0.22 11.26 10.86
N LEU A 155 -0.56 11.67 12.09
CA LEU A 155 -1.10 13.00 12.40
C LEU A 155 -0.27 14.15 11.79
N GLU A 156 1.05 14.14 11.96
CA GLU A 156 1.91 15.23 11.48
C GLU A 156 1.93 15.35 9.94
N ASP A 157 1.90 14.22 9.23
CA ASP A 157 1.76 14.24 7.78
C ASP A 157 0.41 14.79 7.36
N LEU A 158 -0.67 14.31 7.98
CA LEU A 158 -2.02 14.79 7.67
C LEU A 158 -2.15 16.30 7.92
N LEU A 159 -1.61 16.80 9.04
CA LEU A 159 -1.53 18.24 9.35
C LEU A 159 -0.76 19.03 8.29
N ARG A 160 0.30 18.45 7.73
CA ARG A 160 1.04 19.06 6.61
C ARG A 160 0.21 19.09 5.33
N LEU A 161 -0.52 18.01 5.02
CA LEU A 161 -1.38 17.92 3.83
C LEU A 161 -2.53 18.94 3.84
N THR A 162 -3.05 19.33 5.02
CA THR A 162 -4.07 20.40 5.12
C THR A 162 -3.62 21.75 4.56
N LYS A 163 -2.31 21.95 4.36
CA LYS A 163 -1.73 23.19 3.82
C LYS A 163 -1.51 23.15 2.31
N SER A 164 -1.96 22.09 1.63
CA SER A 164 -1.83 21.94 0.18
C SER A 164 -2.55 23.06 -0.57
N SER A 165 -2.02 23.49 -1.72
CA SER A 165 -2.74 24.37 -2.64
C SER A 165 -3.92 23.66 -3.33
N ASP A 166 -3.87 22.34 -3.42
CA ASP A 166 -4.93 21.52 -4.01
C ASP A 166 -6.09 21.31 -3.01
N PRO A 167 -7.30 21.84 -3.28
CA PRO A 167 -8.45 21.66 -2.40
C PRO A 167 -8.87 20.19 -2.23
N ALA A 168 -8.68 19.33 -3.23
CA ALA A 168 -9.03 17.91 -3.11
C ALA A 168 -8.13 17.22 -2.07
N LEU A 169 -6.82 17.49 -2.11
CA LEU A 169 -5.88 16.98 -1.10
C LEU A 169 -6.14 17.56 0.30
N ARG A 170 -6.57 18.83 0.41
CA ARG A 170 -6.99 19.40 1.70
C ARG A 170 -8.25 18.72 2.24
N ALA A 171 -9.22 18.43 1.39
CA ALA A 171 -10.44 17.70 1.76
C ALA A 171 -10.10 16.28 2.26
N ASP A 172 -9.29 15.52 1.53
CA ASP A 172 -8.79 14.21 1.95
C ASP A 172 -8.08 14.30 3.32
N ALA A 173 -7.20 15.30 3.49
CA ALA A 173 -6.48 15.51 4.74
C ALA A 173 -7.42 15.81 5.92
N ALA A 174 -8.45 16.64 5.72
CA ALA A 174 -9.47 16.91 6.74
C ALA A 174 -10.20 15.64 7.15
N HIS A 175 -10.68 14.85 6.18
CA HIS A 175 -11.35 13.60 6.45
C HIS A 175 -10.45 12.63 7.25
N TYR A 176 -9.22 12.43 6.79
CA TYR A 176 -8.26 11.53 7.42
C TYR A 176 -7.80 11.99 8.81
N LEU A 177 -7.75 13.31 9.06
CA LEU A 177 -7.54 13.87 10.39
C LEU A 177 -8.66 13.48 11.35
N GLY A 178 -9.92 13.51 10.91
CA GLY A 178 -11.06 13.02 11.68
C GLY A 178 -10.86 11.57 12.13
N LEU A 179 -10.45 10.70 11.20
CA LEU A 179 -10.21 9.28 11.45
C LEU A 179 -9.05 8.99 12.42
N THR A 180 -8.21 9.98 12.77
CA THR A 180 -7.21 9.80 13.84
C THR A 180 -7.83 9.64 15.22
N HIS A 181 -9.05 10.13 15.43
CA HIS A 181 -9.68 10.30 16.75
C HIS A 181 -8.79 11.05 17.75
N SER A 182 -7.84 11.85 17.25
CA SER A 182 -6.91 12.61 18.07
C SER A 182 -7.44 14.03 18.29
N SER A 183 -7.61 14.43 19.55
CA SER A 183 -7.99 15.81 19.88
C SER A 183 -6.99 16.84 19.37
N ALA A 184 -5.74 16.43 19.09
CA ALA A 184 -4.71 17.29 18.49
C ALA A 184 -5.06 17.73 17.06
N ALA A 185 -5.92 17.00 16.33
CA ALA A 185 -6.40 17.40 15.01
C ALA A 185 -7.46 18.51 15.06
N ALA A 186 -8.11 18.74 16.21
CA ALA A 186 -9.27 19.61 16.31
C ALA A 186 -8.98 21.08 15.98
N GLU A 187 -7.80 21.59 16.34
CA GLU A 187 -7.44 22.98 16.00
C GLU A 187 -7.29 23.18 14.49
N ALA A 188 -6.62 22.23 13.82
CA ALA A 188 -6.45 22.29 12.37
C ALA A 188 -7.80 22.21 11.65
N LEU A 189 -8.66 21.25 12.02
CA LEU A 189 -9.98 21.11 11.42
C LEU A 189 -10.86 22.35 11.63
N ARG A 190 -10.80 22.99 12.81
CA ARG A 190 -11.55 24.25 13.06
C ARG A 190 -11.12 25.36 12.12
N GLY A 191 -9.81 25.46 11.82
CA GLY A 191 -9.31 26.41 10.84
C GLY A 191 -9.81 26.11 9.41
N MET A 192 -10.10 24.86 9.08
CA MET A 192 -10.56 24.44 7.77
C MET A 192 -12.08 24.64 7.55
N ILE A 193 -12.87 24.87 8.60
CA ILE A 193 -14.29 25.25 8.46
C ILE A 193 -14.45 26.55 7.67
N ASP A 194 -13.44 27.43 7.68
CA ASP A 194 -13.43 28.68 6.91
C ASP A 194 -12.61 28.57 5.60
N ASP A 195 -12.30 27.36 5.13
CA ASP A 195 -11.54 27.17 3.88
C ASP A 195 -12.25 27.82 2.68
N THR A 196 -11.45 28.32 1.74
CA THR A 196 -11.92 28.88 0.47
C THR A 196 -12.81 27.91 -0.33
N HIS A 197 -12.55 26.61 -0.27
CA HIS A 197 -13.27 25.60 -1.03
C HIS A 197 -14.45 25.00 -0.23
N PRO A 198 -15.68 24.96 -0.78
CA PRO A 198 -16.86 24.46 -0.07
C PRO A 198 -16.70 23.04 0.47
N ASP A 199 -16.22 22.10 -0.35
CA ASP A 199 -16.08 20.69 0.04
C ASP A 199 -15.12 20.53 1.23
N VAL A 200 -14.07 21.36 1.32
CA VAL A 200 -13.13 21.32 2.44
C VAL A 200 -13.82 21.77 3.73
N ARG A 201 -14.68 22.80 3.67
CA ARG A 201 -15.43 23.28 4.85
C ARG A 201 -16.41 22.23 5.37
N GLU A 202 -17.13 21.58 4.45
CA GLU A 202 -18.09 20.52 4.76
C GLU A 202 -17.40 19.35 5.45
N ILE A 203 -16.36 18.80 4.82
CA ILE A 203 -15.61 17.66 5.36
C ILE A 203 -14.92 18.00 6.68
N ALA A 204 -14.38 19.22 6.84
CA ALA A 204 -13.78 19.65 8.10
C ALA A 204 -14.81 19.70 9.25
N SER A 205 -16.03 20.16 8.94
CA SER A 205 -17.13 20.22 9.92
C SER A 205 -17.56 18.82 10.34
N GLU A 206 -17.74 17.90 9.39
CA GLU A 206 -18.07 16.49 9.66
C GLU A 206 -16.98 15.80 10.48
N SER A 207 -15.72 16.01 10.10
CA SER A 207 -14.56 15.41 10.77
C SER A 207 -14.39 15.90 12.20
N LEU A 208 -14.78 17.15 12.50
CA LEU A 208 -14.85 17.64 13.88
C LEU A 208 -15.95 16.97 14.69
N GLY A 209 -17.11 16.74 14.08
CA GLY A 209 -18.20 15.95 14.69
C GLY A 209 -17.72 14.56 15.12
N LEU A 210 -16.96 13.88 14.25
CA LEU A 210 -16.34 12.59 14.54
C LEU A 210 -15.42 12.65 15.78
N LEU A 211 -14.58 13.68 15.90
CA LEU A 211 -13.70 13.85 17.07
C LEU A 211 -14.46 14.11 18.38
N HIS A 212 -15.65 14.69 18.30
CA HIS A 212 -16.48 15.04 19.45
C HIS A 212 -17.46 13.94 19.85
N GLY A 213 -17.52 12.84 19.09
CA GLY A 213 -18.49 11.75 19.32
C GLY A 213 -19.92 12.17 18.97
N GLU A 214 -20.08 13.19 18.12
CA GLU A 214 -21.38 13.60 17.59
C GLU A 214 -21.71 12.68 16.39
N GLU A 215 -22.22 11.48 16.71
CA GLU A 215 -22.96 10.70 15.71
C GLU A 215 -24.29 11.42 15.45
N SER A 216 -24.55 11.78 14.19
CA SER A 216 -25.88 12.25 13.76
C SER A 216 -26.91 11.12 13.79
#